data_AF-A0A1Y4S364-F1
#
_entry.id   AF-A0A1Y4S364-F1
#
_cell.length_a   1.000
_cell.length_b   1.000
_cell.length_c   1.000
_cell.angle_alpha   90.00
_cell.angle_beta   90.00
_cell.angle_gamma   90.00
#
_symmetry.space_group_name_H-M   'P 1'
#
loop_
_entity.id
_entity.type
_entity.pdbx_description
1 polymer ?
#
loop_
_entity_poly.entity_id
_entity_poly.type
_entity_poly.pdbx_seq_one_letter_code
_entity_poly.pdbx_strand_id
1 'polypeptide(L)'
;MSKRYCIFLSALFCAFLAVFLVAGAVMPDRTFSQIENRELQQLPELSADSVLSSKFMSDFETYTVDQFPGRDAWVDLKARTEKAMGKQENNDVYFCKEDTLITRFDEPDQQQLTTNLGYVDQFAQKAGVPVYFSLIPGAAEIWSDRLPEGAPNASQKDVIDQAASTLQNVQICDTYTTLYEHKDEDIYYRTDHHWTSLGAYYGYAALMEAMGIDPVPLSNYTKTTVSEDFYGTIYSSSGVRWVKPDCIDTYVPDTGISVVSHTYDSKGNPVEEQRQLYDYSFLSVKDKYSMFLGGNQSLGVVTTPNTDKPKLLIIRDSYTDSLVPFLTAHFSEIHLIDPRYSKISIPQYIADNDIDEALVLYSVSNFVSDKNLVWISR
;
A
#
# COMPACT_ATOMS: atom_id res chain seq x y z
N MET A 1 -42.98 9.91 -32.18
CA MET A 1 -42.02 8.97 -32.81
C MET A 1 -42.73 8.21 -33.93
N SER A 2 -42.08 7.99 -35.08
CA SER A 2 -42.68 7.18 -36.16
C SER A 2 -42.52 5.69 -35.89
N LYS A 3 -43.44 4.84 -36.40
CA LYS A 3 -43.32 3.38 -36.29
C LYS A 3 -41.98 2.85 -36.81
N ARG A 4 -41.46 3.46 -37.89
CA ARG A 4 -40.15 3.12 -38.47
C ARG A 4 -38.99 3.44 -37.51
N TYR A 5 -39.06 4.58 -36.82
CA TYR A 5 -38.06 4.96 -35.82
C TYR A 5 -38.04 4.00 -34.62
N CYS A 6 -39.23 3.61 -34.11
CA CYS A 6 -39.29 2.63 -33.02
C CYS A 6 -38.73 1.26 -33.44
N ILE A 7 -39.08 0.77 -34.63
CA ILE A 7 -38.54 -0.51 -35.16
C ILE A 7 -37.02 -0.42 -35.28
N PHE A 8 -36.49 0.69 -35.80
CA PHE A 8 -35.06 0.89 -35.93
C PHE A 8 -34.35 0.85 -34.57
N LEU A 9 -34.84 1.59 -33.57
CA LEU A 9 -34.26 1.59 -32.22
C LEU A 9 -34.30 0.20 -31.57
N SER A 10 -35.43 -0.51 -31.68
CA SER A 10 -35.56 -1.88 -31.15
C SER A 10 -34.58 -2.83 -31.85
N ALA A 11 -34.48 -2.77 -33.18
CA ALA A 11 -33.54 -3.59 -33.92
C ALA A 11 -32.08 -3.30 -33.55
N LEU A 12 -31.72 -2.02 -33.39
CA LEU A 12 -30.39 -1.60 -32.96
C LEU A 12 -30.05 -2.13 -31.56
N PHE A 13 -30.99 -2.02 -30.61
CA PHE A 13 -30.80 -2.53 -29.25
C PHE A 13 -30.65 -4.05 -29.22
N CYS A 14 -31.51 -4.80 -29.93
CA CYS A 14 -31.40 -6.25 -30.03
C CYS A 14 -30.09 -6.68 -30.71
N ALA A 15 -29.66 -5.96 -31.77
CA ALA A 15 -28.39 -6.22 -32.43
C ALA A 15 -27.21 -5.99 -31.48
N PHE A 16 -27.23 -4.90 -30.70
CA PHE A 16 -26.24 -4.63 -29.67
C PHE A 16 -26.15 -5.78 -28.66
N LEU A 17 -27.28 -6.20 -28.09
CA LEU A 17 -27.30 -7.33 -27.15
C LEU A 17 -26.78 -8.63 -27.77
N ALA A 18 -27.20 -8.94 -29.00
CA ALA A 18 -26.76 -10.15 -29.69
C ALA A 18 -25.25 -10.14 -29.96
N VAL A 19 -24.67 -8.99 -30.36
CA VAL A 19 -23.23 -8.85 -30.56
C VAL A 19 -22.46 -9.13 -29.28
N PHE A 20 -22.84 -8.51 -28.16
CA PHE A 20 -22.13 -8.70 -26.89
C PHE A 20 -22.35 -10.10 -26.28
N LEU A 21 -23.54 -10.69 -26.46
CA LEU A 21 -23.79 -12.09 -26.07
C LEU A 21 -22.88 -13.05 -26.84
N VAL A 22 -22.81 -12.91 -28.17
CA VAL A 22 -21.94 -13.75 -29.01
C VAL A 22 -20.48 -13.51 -28.69
N ALA A 23 -20.07 -12.25 -28.52
CA ALA A 23 -18.69 -11.93 -28.15
C ALA A 23 -18.31 -12.55 -26.80
N GLY A 24 -19.17 -12.43 -25.78
CA GLY A 24 -18.94 -13.05 -24.47
C GLY A 24 -18.87 -14.58 -24.52
N ALA A 25 -19.66 -15.21 -25.39
CA ALA A 25 -19.66 -16.66 -25.53
C ALA A 25 -18.44 -17.22 -26.32
N VAL A 26 -17.81 -16.41 -27.16
CA VAL A 26 -16.69 -16.83 -28.04
C VAL A 26 -15.34 -16.40 -27.50
N MET A 27 -15.28 -15.29 -26.76
CA MET A 27 -14.02 -14.82 -26.19
C MET A 27 -13.53 -15.77 -25.09
N PRO A 28 -12.22 -16.05 -25.04
CA PRO A 28 -11.67 -16.85 -23.97
C PRO A 28 -11.75 -16.10 -22.64
N ASP A 29 -12.06 -16.84 -21.58
CA ASP A 29 -12.04 -16.31 -20.23
C ASP A 29 -10.62 -15.84 -19.86
N ARG A 30 -10.55 -14.66 -19.25
CA ARG A 30 -9.34 -14.13 -18.64
C ARG A 30 -9.28 -14.60 -17.20
N THR A 31 -8.10 -15.06 -16.78
CA THR A 31 -7.86 -15.45 -15.38
C THR A 31 -7.43 -14.26 -14.51
N PHE A 32 -6.72 -13.28 -15.09
CA PHE A 32 -6.15 -12.16 -14.35
C PHE A 32 -6.31 -10.82 -15.08
N SER A 33 -6.54 -9.76 -14.32
CA SER A 33 -6.54 -8.38 -14.80
C SER A 33 -5.25 -7.67 -14.42
N GLN A 34 -4.37 -7.44 -15.40
CA GLN A 34 -3.16 -6.63 -15.21
C GLN A 34 -3.48 -5.18 -14.84
N ILE A 35 -4.62 -4.65 -15.28
CA ILE A 35 -5.01 -3.26 -15.01
C ILE A 35 -5.53 -3.12 -13.58
N GLU A 36 -6.34 -4.07 -13.10
CA GLU A 36 -6.94 -4.03 -11.76
C GLU A 36 -6.11 -4.79 -10.71
N ASN A 37 -5.05 -5.48 -11.12
CA ASN A 37 -4.18 -6.32 -10.30
C ASN A 37 -4.93 -7.35 -9.45
N ARG A 38 -5.85 -8.10 -10.06
CA ARG A 38 -6.65 -9.13 -9.36
C ARG A 38 -7.00 -10.31 -10.25
N GLU A 39 -7.28 -11.44 -9.62
CA GLU A 39 -7.94 -12.57 -10.26
C GLU A 39 -9.37 -12.19 -10.67
N LEU A 40 -9.78 -12.69 -11.83
CA LEU A 40 -11.11 -12.50 -12.38
C LEU A 40 -11.97 -13.71 -12.05
N GLN A 41 -13.24 -13.47 -11.73
CA GLN A 41 -14.18 -14.55 -11.48
C GLN A 41 -14.25 -15.47 -12.70
N GLN A 42 -14.05 -16.76 -12.45
CA GLN A 42 -14.21 -17.82 -13.45
C GLN A 42 -15.64 -18.34 -13.43
N LEU A 43 -16.04 -19.04 -14.50
CA LEU A 43 -17.40 -19.57 -14.62
C LEU A 43 -17.74 -20.41 -13.38
N PRO A 44 -18.75 -20.02 -12.58
CA PRO A 44 -19.08 -20.73 -11.35
C PRO A 44 -19.66 -22.11 -11.63
N GLU A 45 -19.35 -23.08 -10.77
CA GLU A 45 -19.93 -24.41 -10.85
C GLU A 45 -21.40 -24.41 -10.41
N LEU A 46 -22.26 -25.00 -11.22
CA LEU A 46 -23.68 -25.15 -10.90
C LEU A 46 -23.89 -26.35 -9.95
N SER A 47 -24.32 -26.07 -8.73
CA SER A 47 -24.71 -27.10 -7.74
C SER A 47 -26.01 -26.73 -7.02
N ALA A 48 -26.74 -27.73 -6.51
CA ALA A 48 -27.99 -27.50 -5.77
C ALA A 48 -27.79 -26.55 -4.57
N ASP A 49 -26.69 -26.73 -3.84
CA ASP A 49 -26.33 -25.90 -2.69
C ASP A 49 -26.02 -24.45 -3.11
N SER A 50 -25.29 -24.25 -4.21
CA SER A 50 -24.94 -22.91 -4.72
C SER A 50 -26.16 -22.12 -5.21
N VAL A 51 -27.19 -22.80 -5.73
CA VAL A 51 -28.42 -22.17 -6.20
C VAL A 51 -29.33 -21.82 -5.02
N LEU A 52 -29.52 -22.74 -4.08
CA LEU A 52 -30.34 -22.50 -2.88
C LEU A 52 -29.76 -21.40 -1.98
N SER A 53 -28.44 -21.26 -1.95
CA SER A 53 -27.74 -20.19 -1.21
C SER A 53 -27.62 -18.86 -1.97
N SER A 54 -28.13 -18.76 -3.20
CA SER A 54 -27.94 -17.61 -4.12
C SER A 54 -26.48 -17.31 -4.51
N LYS A 55 -25.51 -18.12 -4.06
CA LYS A 55 -24.09 -17.96 -4.38
C LYS A 55 -23.82 -18.06 -5.87
N PHE A 56 -24.45 -19.01 -6.56
CA PHE A 56 -24.29 -19.16 -8.01
C PHE A 56 -24.67 -17.89 -8.76
N MET A 57 -25.78 -17.24 -8.39
CA MET A 57 -26.25 -16.03 -9.07
C MET A 57 -25.28 -14.86 -8.86
N SER A 58 -24.80 -14.68 -7.62
CA SER A 58 -23.80 -13.66 -7.29
C SER A 58 -22.48 -13.88 -8.02
N ASP A 59 -21.98 -15.12 -8.03
CA ASP A 59 -20.72 -15.46 -8.70
C ASP A 59 -20.88 -15.35 -10.23
N PHE A 60 -22.05 -15.69 -10.79
CA PHE A 60 -22.32 -15.58 -12.22
C PHE A 60 -22.47 -14.13 -12.68
N GLU A 61 -23.06 -13.25 -11.86
CA GLU A 61 -23.09 -11.81 -12.11
C GLU A 61 -21.67 -11.25 -12.15
N THR A 62 -20.85 -11.62 -11.15
CA THR A 62 -19.44 -11.21 -11.08
C THR A 62 -18.64 -11.73 -12.28
N TYR A 63 -18.82 -13.00 -12.65
CA TYR A 63 -18.24 -13.61 -13.86
C TYR A 63 -18.60 -12.81 -15.11
N THR A 64 -19.89 -12.49 -15.30
CA THR A 64 -20.37 -11.75 -16.48
C THR A 64 -19.76 -10.36 -16.55
N VAL A 65 -19.61 -9.68 -15.42
CA VAL A 65 -18.95 -8.36 -15.34
C VAL A 65 -17.46 -8.46 -15.64
N ASP A 66 -16.78 -9.47 -15.09
CA ASP A 66 -15.33 -9.65 -15.22
C ASP A 66 -14.90 -10.08 -16.63
N GLN A 67 -15.69 -10.95 -17.26
CA GLN A 67 -15.44 -11.45 -18.61
C GLN A 67 -16.10 -10.60 -19.70
N PHE A 68 -16.70 -9.44 -19.35
CA PHE A 68 -17.42 -8.63 -20.32
C PHE A 68 -16.50 -8.19 -21.48
N PRO A 69 -16.90 -8.38 -22.76
CA PRO A 69 -16.08 -8.02 -23.91
C PRO A 69 -15.64 -6.56 -23.91
N GLY A 70 -14.33 -6.34 -23.85
CA GLY A 70 -13.75 -4.99 -23.84
C GLY A 70 -14.01 -4.20 -22.56
N ARG A 71 -14.27 -4.87 -21.42
CA ARG A 71 -14.52 -4.26 -20.10
C ARG A 71 -13.64 -3.05 -19.80
N ASP A 72 -12.32 -3.17 -20.00
CA ASP A 72 -11.37 -2.11 -19.66
C ASP A 72 -11.61 -0.82 -20.46
N ALA A 73 -12.05 -0.94 -21.71
CA ALA A 73 -12.44 0.22 -22.53
C ALA A 73 -13.76 0.84 -22.06
N TRP A 74 -14.71 0.04 -21.57
CA TRP A 74 -15.94 0.55 -20.97
C TRP A 74 -15.69 1.28 -19.65
N VAL A 75 -14.79 0.76 -18.81
CA VAL A 75 -14.38 1.42 -17.56
C VAL A 75 -13.71 2.76 -17.87
N ASP A 76 -12.79 2.82 -18.84
CA ASP A 76 -12.16 4.08 -19.26
C ASP A 76 -13.19 5.06 -19.83
N LEU A 77 -14.06 4.61 -20.74
CA LEU A 77 -15.10 5.46 -21.34
C LEU A 77 -16.04 6.03 -20.28
N LYS A 78 -16.48 5.21 -19.31
CA LYS A 78 -17.27 5.65 -18.17
C LYS A 78 -16.52 6.73 -17.39
N ALA A 79 -15.29 6.45 -16.96
CA ALA A 79 -14.51 7.36 -16.13
C ALA A 79 -14.23 8.69 -16.84
N ARG A 80 -13.92 8.67 -18.14
CA ARG A 80 -13.75 9.90 -18.96
C ARG A 80 -15.05 10.68 -19.12
N THR A 81 -16.17 10.00 -19.31
CA THR A 81 -17.49 10.63 -19.44
C THR A 81 -17.89 11.29 -18.12
N GLU A 82 -17.74 10.58 -17.01
CA GLU A 82 -18.00 11.13 -15.67
C GLU A 82 -17.11 12.34 -15.38
N LYS A 83 -15.81 12.26 -15.70
CA LYS A 83 -14.88 13.39 -15.59
C LYS A 83 -15.31 14.57 -16.46
N ALA A 84 -15.72 14.33 -17.70
CA ALA A 84 -16.21 15.39 -18.61
C ALA A 84 -17.53 16.03 -18.11
N MET A 85 -18.33 15.29 -17.35
CA MET A 85 -19.52 15.80 -16.66
C MET A 85 -19.19 16.55 -15.34
N GLY A 86 -17.91 16.70 -14.99
CA GLY A 86 -17.46 17.44 -13.81
C GLY A 86 -17.26 16.57 -12.57
N LYS A 87 -17.36 15.24 -12.66
CA LYS A 87 -17.03 14.35 -11.53
C LYS A 87 -15.52 14.40 -11.26
N GLN A 88 -15.14 14.65 -10.01
CA GLN A 88 -13.75 14.81 -9.58
C GLN A 88 -13.23 13.63 -8.75
N GLU A 89 -14.02 12.57 -8.60
CA GLU A 89 -13.63 11.35 -7.90
C GLU A 89 -14.24 10.10 -8.55
N ASN A 90 -13.62 8.95 -8.33
CA ASN A 90 -14.24 7.66 -8.59
C ASN A 90 -13.66 6.60 -7.65
N ASN A 91 -14.52 5.78 -7.03
CA ASN A 91 -14.14 4.80 -6.02
C ASN A 91 -13.26 5.42 -4.90
N ASP A 92 -13.69 6.57 -4.39
CA ASP A 92 -12.99 7.34 -3.33
C ASP A 92 -11.58 7.80 -3.70
N VAL A 93 -11.23 7.77 -4.99
CA VAL A 93 -9.98 8.32 -5.53
C VAL A 93 -10.27 9.64 -6.23
N TYR A 94 -9.65 10.71 -5.73
CA TYR A 94 -9.71 12.04 -6.31
C TYR A 94 -8.86 12.19 -7.56
N PHE A 95 -9.40 12.92 -8.54
CA PHE A 95 -8.69 13.38 -9.73
C PHE A 95 -8.05 14.73 -9.41
N CYS A 96 -6.81 14.71 -8.94
CA CYS A 96 -6.13 15.88 -8.41
C CYS A 96 -5.41 16.67 -9.51
N LYS A 97 -4.89 17.84 -9.14
CA LYS A 97 -3.94 18.59 -9.97
C LYS A 97 -2.70 17.73 -10.27
N GLU A 98 -1.95 18.13 -11.30
CA GLU A 98 -0.67 17.49 -11.67
C GLU A 98 -0.80 16.00 -12.04
N ASP A 99 -1.94 15.62 -12.62
CA ASP A 99 -2.26 14.24 -13.01
C ASP A 99 -2.08 13.22 -11.85
N THR A 100 -2.33 13.67 -10.62
CA THR A 100 -2.18 12.87 -9.40
C THR A 100 -3.51 12.20 -9.01
N LEU A 101 -3.44 10.96 -8.56
CA LEU A 101 -4.56 10.23 -7.97
C LEU A 101 -4.33 10.10 -6.46
N ILE A 102 -5.29 10.57 -5.67
CA ILE A 102 -5.18 10.53 -4.21
C ILE A 102 -6.44 9.89 -3.63
N THR A 103 -6.27 8.84 -2.84
CA THR A 103 -7.37 8.21 -2.10
C THR A 103 -7.83 9.16 -0.99
N ARG A 104 -9.14 9.34 -0.89
CA ARG A 104 -9.77 10.11 0.20
C ARG A 104 -9.40 9.54 1.56
N PHE A 105 -9.04 10.42 2.49
CA PHE A 105 -8.91 10.06 3.90
C PHE A 105 -10.16 10.49 4.66
N ASP A 106 -10.97 9.50 5.08
CA ASP A 106 -12.18 9.74 5.87
C ASP A 106 -11.84 9.89 7.36
N GLU A 107 -12.76 10.51 8.12
CA GLU A 107 -12.63 10.64 9.56
C GLU A 107 -12.43 9.26 10.22
N PRO A 108 -11.36 9.07 11.02
CA PRO A 108 -11.07 7.77 11.60
C PRO A 108 -12.07 7.40 12.69
N ASP A 109 -12.31 6.10 12.86
CA ASP A 109 -13.02 5.56 14.02
C ASP A 109 -12.21 5.87 15.29
N GLN A 110 -12.71 6.80 16.10
CA GLN A 110 -12.03 7.29 17.30
C GLN A 110 -11.83 6.19 18.37
N GLN A 111 -12.71 5.20 18.43
CA GLN A 111 -12.56 4.07 19.34
C GLN A 111 -11.42 3.16 18.87
N GLN A 112 -11.35 2.88 17.57
CA GLN A 112 -10.27 2.09 16.99
C GLN A 112 -8.92 2.79 17.16
N LEU A 113 -8.83 4.09 16.86
CA LEU A 113 -7.61 4.89 17.04
C LEU A 113 -7.12 4.86 18.50
N THR A 114 -8.02 5.14 19.45
CA THR A 114 -7.68 5.09 20.89
C THR A 114 -7.21 3.70 21.31
N THR A 115 -7.85 2.65 20.79
CA THR A 115 -7.48 1.26 21.06
C THR A 115 -6.08 0.94 20.52
N ASN A 116 -5.77 1.36 19.30
CA ASN A 116 -4.47 1.13 18.66
C ASN A 116 -3.35 1.85 19.38
N LEU A 117 -3.55 3.12 19.79
CA LEU A 117 -2.59 3.85 20.63
C LEU A 117 -2.36 3.14 21.97
N GLY A 118 -3.43 2.63 22.59
CA GLY A 118 -3.33 1.84 23.82
C GLY A 118 -2.50 0.56 23.67
N TYR A 119 -2.54 -0.10 22.51
CA TYR A 119 -1.69 -1.27 22.23
C TYR A 119 -0.22 -0.90 22.08
N VAL A 120 0.08 0.24 21.46
CA VAL A 120 1.46 0.76 21.35
C VAL A 120 2.04 1.06 22.73
N ASP A 121 1.31 1.77 23.60
CA ASP A 121 1.78 2.07 24.95
C ASP A 121 2.01 0.79 25.79
N GLN A 122 1.10 -0.19 25.69
CA GLN A 122 1.26 -1.48 26.36
C GLN A 122 2.46 -2.27 25.85
N PHE A 123 2.69 -2.26 24.54
CA PHE A 123 3.89 -2.86 23.95
C PHE A 123 5.14 -2.20 24.51
N ALA A 124 5.21 -0.86 24.48
CA ALA A 124 6.38 -0.12 24.89
C ALA A 124 6.75 -0.35 26.36
N GLN A 125 5.77 -0.50 27.25
CA GLN A 125 5.99 -0.87 28.66
C GLN A 125 6.63 -2.26 28.84
N LYS A 126 6.40 -3.18 27.90
CA LYS A 126 6.86 -4.58 27.95
C LYS A 126 8.11 -4.84 27.12
N ALA A 127 8.45 -3.95 26.19
CA ALA A 127 9.49 -4.18 25.19
C ALA A 127 10.87 -4.44 25.82
N GLY A 128 11.18 -3.81 26.96
CA GLY A 128 12.48 -3.97 27.64
C GLY A 128 13.65 -3.25 26.95
N VAL A 129 13.37 -2.53 25.85
CA VAL A 129 14.31 -1.75 25.03
C VAL A 129 13.69 -0.37 24.72
N PRO A 130 14.49 0.63 24.30
CA PRO A 130 13.94 1.89 23.79
C PRO A 130 12.92 1.65 22.66
N VAL A 131 11.78 2.33 22.74
CA VAL A 131 10.73 2.24 21.73
C VAL A 131 10.47 3.60 21.12
N TYR A 132 10.58 3.66 19.80
CA TYR A 132 10.25 4.83 18.97
C TYR A 132 8.90 4.63 18.30
N PHE A 133 8.21 5.72 18.02
CA PHE A 133 6.92 5.71 17.33
C PHE A 133 6.85 6.84 16.30
N SER A 134 6.37 6.53 15.10
CA SER A 134 6.03 7.53 14.10
C SER A 134 4.84 7.09 13.26
N LEU A 135 4.03 8.08 12.88
CA LEU A 135 3.00 7.93 11.86
C LEU A 135 3.40 8.72 10.63
N ILE A 136 3.46 8.04 9.49
CA ILE A 136 3.81 8.62 8.20
C ILE A 136 2.54 9.22 7.58
N PRO A 137 2.46 10.53 7.33
CA PRO A 137 1.35 11.11 6.59
C PRO A 137 1.35 10.58 5.15
N GLY A 138 0.17 10.49 4.55
CA GLY A 138 0.00 10.14 3.14
C GLY A 138 -0.10 11.36 2.23
N ALA A 139 -0.16 11.11 0.92
CA ALA A 139 -0.32 12.15 -0.10
C ALA A 139 -1.55 13.05 0.10
N ALA A 140 -2.65 12.52 0.66
CA ALA A 140 -3.87 13.28 0.94
C ALA A 140 -3.66 14.44 1.93
N GLU A 141 -2.66 14.33 2.80
CA GLU A 141 -2.30 15.36 3.77
C GLU A 141 -1.23 16.30 3.18
N ILE A 142 -0.11 15.74 2.74
CA ILE A 142 1.05 16.51 2.29
C ILE A 142 0.78 17.28 0.99
N TRP A 143 0.00 16.70 0.08
CA TRP A 143 -0.43 17.31 -1.19
C TRP A 143 -1.90 17.73 -1.17
N SER A 144 -2.40 18.17 -0.01
CA SER A 144 -3.78 18.63 0.17
C SER A 144 -4.16 19.79 -0.77
N ASP A 145 -3.19 20.58 -1.24
CA ASP A 145 -3.39 21.65 -2.22
C ASP A 145 -3.63 21.15 -3.67
N ARG A 146 -3.31 19.89 -3.95
CA ARG A 146 -3.61 19.22 -5.22
C ARG A 146 -5.05 18.69 -5.27
N LEU A 147 -5.70 18.51 -4.13
CA LEU A 147 -7.08 18.00 -4.06
C LEU A 147 -8.07 18.95 -4.79
N PRO A 148 -9.18 18.40 -5.31
CA PRO A 148 -10.27 19.23 -5.80
C PRO A 148 -10.81 20.18 -4.71
N GLU A 149 -11.26 21.37 -5.11
CA GLU A 149 -11.79 22.36 -4.17
C GLU A 149 -13.03 21.81 -3.44
N GLY A 150 -12.99 21.86 -2.11
CA GLY A 150 -14.08 21.34 -1.26
C GLY A 150 -14.16 19.82 -1.16
N ALA A 151 -13.16 19.08 -1.68
CA ALA A 151 -13.06 17.63 -1.50
C ALA A 151 -12.99 17.28 0.00
N PRO A 152 -13.89 16.43 0.52
CA PRO A 152 -13.81 15.96 1.89
C PRO A 152 -12.49 15.23 2.15
N ASN A 153 -11.74 15.65 3.16
CA ASN A 153 -10.52 14.98 3.58
C ASN A 153 -10.25 15.31 5.05
N ALA A 154 -10.22 14.31 5.91
CA ALA A 154 -9.89 14.47 7.31
C ALA A 154 -8.41 14.84 7.47
N SER A 155 -8.07 15.47 8.60
CA SER A 155 -6.68 15.86 8.90
C SER A 155 -5.91 14.64 9.41
N GLN A 156 -4.92 14.17 8.65
CA GLN A 156 -3.99 13.16 9.15
C GLN A 156 -3.06 13.77 10.19
N LYS A 157 -2.79 15.07 10.09
CA LYS A 157 -2.02 15.79 11.12
C LYS A 157 -2.69 15.72 12.49
N ASP A 158 -4.03 15.82 12.55
CA ASP A 158 -4.74 15.74 13.83
C ASP A 158 -4.58 14.36 14.48
N VAL A 159 -4.54 13.29 13.68
CA VAL A 159 -4.25 11.93 14.15
C VAL A 159 -2.81 11.82 14.68
N ILE A 160 -1.85 12.42 13.96
CA ILE A 160 -0.43 12.45 14.36
C ILE A 160 -0.27 13.20 15.69
N ASP A 161 -0.88 14.39 15.82
CA ASP A 161 -0.84 15.21 17.03
C ASP A 161 -1.55 14.51 18.21
N GLN A 162 -2.66 13.81 17.95
CA GLN A 162 -3.35 12.99 18.95
C GLN A 162 -2.45 11.84 19.43
N ALA A 163 -1.77 11.14 18.53
CA ALA A 163 -0.84 10.07 18.89
C ALA A 163 0.31 10.60 19.75
N ALA A 164 0.94 11.71 19.32
CA ALA A 164 2.05 12.34 20.02
C ALA A 164 1.68 12.84 21.42
N SER A 165 0.45 13.30 21.62
CA SER A 165 -0.04 13.77 22.93
C SER A 165 -0.55 12.65 23.84
N THR A 166 -0.93 11.49 23.29
CA THR A 166 -1.51 10.37 24.03
C THR A 166 -0.44 9.40 24.53
N LEU A 167 0.54 9.05 23.68
CA LEU A 167 1.54 8.04 24.00
C LEU A 167 2.55 8.58 25.00
N GLN A 168 2.90 7.78 26.01
CA GLN A 168 3.79 8.20 27.10
C GLN A 168 5.04 7.34 27.23
N ASN A 169 5.03 6.13 26.68
CA ASN A 169 6.09 5.13 26.89
C ASN A 169 7.01 4.97 25.67
N VAL A 170 6.88 5.86 24.68
CA VAL A 170 7.65 5.85 23.43
C VAL A 170 8.30 7.21 23.19
N GLN A 171 9.35 7.21 22.38
CA GLN A 171 9.91 8.43 21.80
C GLN A 171 9.22 8.73 20.46
N ILE A 172 8.49 9.83 20.41
CA ILE A 172 7.81 10.29 19.20
C ILE A 172 8.86 10.81 18.20
N CYS A 173 8.81 10.27 16.99
CA CYS A 173 9.62 10.73 15.87
C CYS A 173 8.72 11.48 14.87
N ASP A 174 8.94 12.78 14.71
CA ASP A 174 8.16 13.62 13.80
C ASP A 174 8.65 13.47 12.37
N THR A 175 7.95 12.68 11.57
CA THR A 175 8.18 12.58 10.12
C THR A 175 7.33 13.57 9.33
N TYR A 176 6.29 14.15 9.93
CA TYR A 176 5.36 15.06 9.26
C TYR A 176 6.07 16.34 8.83
N THR A 177 6.79 16.97 9.75
CA THR A 177 7.41 18.27 9.49
C THR A 177 8.36 18.19 8.30
N THR A 178 9.27 17.22 8.29
CA THR A 178 10.23 17.01 7.19
C THR A 178 9.52 16.71 5.87
N LEU A 179 8.51 15.84 5.84
CA LEU A 179 7.76 15.54 4.62
C LEU A 179 6.99 16.78 4.11
N TYR A 180 6.44 17.60 5.01
CA TYR A 180 5.73 18.82 4.64
C TYR A 180 6.66 19.89 4.08
N GLU A 181 7.88 20.02 4.60
CA GLU A 181 8.90 20.93 4.07
C GLU A 181 9.31 20.57 2.63
N HIS A 182 9.21 19.29 2.27
CA HIS A 182 9.52 18.76 0.94
C HIS A 182 8.28 18.49 0.07
N LYS A 183 7.12 19.07 0.42
CA LYS A 183 5.84 18.82 -0.29
C LYS A 183 5.84 19.22 -1.77
N ASP A 184 6.72 20.13 -2.17
CA ASP A 184 6.83 20.61 -3.55
C ASP A 184 7.66 19.65 -4.44
N GLU A 185 8.16 18.55 -3.87
CA GLU A 185 8.90 17.49 -4.57
C GLU A 185 8.03 16.23 -4.82
N ASP A 186 8.50 15.33 -5.69
CA ASP A 186 7.83 14.06 -6.01
C ASP A 186 8.09 12.99 -4.92
N ILE A 187 7.66 13.29 -3.69
CA ILE A 187 7.86 12.43 -2.51
C ILE A 187 6.79 11.34 -2.34
N TYR A 188 5.70 11.37 -3.11
CA TYR A 188 4.74 10.26 -3.22
C TYR A 188 4.56 9.79 -4.66
N TYR A 189 4.16 8.54 -4.85
CA TYR A 189 3.72 8.10 -6.17
C TYR A 189 2.39 8.77 -6.51
N ARG A 190 2.17 9.12 -7.78
CA ARG A 190 0.92 9.73 -8.23
C ARG A 190 -0.17 8.69 -8.49
N THR A 191 0.24 7.44 -8.71
CA THR A 191 -0.63 6.32 -9.10
C THR A 191 -0.66 5.19 -8.08
N ASP A 192 0.12 5.32 -7.01
CA ASP A 192 0.23 4.36 -5.91
C ASP A 192 0.07 5.07 -4.55
N HIS A 193 -0.27 4.30 -3.51
CA HIS A 193 -0.51 4.87 -2.19
C HIS A 193 0.76 5.09 -1.37
N HIS A 194 1.92 4.57 -1.77
CA HIS A 194 3.18 4.74 -1.04
C HIS A 194 3.89 6.06 -1.37
N TRP A 195 4.82 6.45 -0.49
CA TRP A 195 5.85 7.42 -0.84
C TRP A 195 6.80 6.89 -1.93
N THR A 196 7.51 7.77 -2.62
CA THR A 196 8.66 7.38 -3.46
C THR A 196 9.88 7.07 -2.59
N SER A 197 10.94 6.49 -3.15
CA SER A 197 12.20 6.34 -2.39
C SER A 197 12.82 7.67 -1.94
N LEU A 198 12.47 8.80 -2.59
CA LEU A 198 12.83 10.14 -2.10
C LEU A 198 12.02 10.52 -0.86
N GLY A 199 10.70 10.30 -0.86
CA GLY A 199 9.89 10.48 0.34
C GLY A 199 10.32 9.58 1.49
N ALA A 200 10.64 8.32 1.19
CA ALA A 200 11.20 7.38 2.15
C ALA A 200 12.54 7.85 2.73
N TYR A 201 13.40 8.48 1.92
CA TYR A 201 14.63 9.12 2.41
C TYR A 201 14.35 10.23 3.43
N TYR A 202 13.37 11.10 3.16
CA TYR A 202 13.01 12.17 4.11
C TYR A 202 12.41 11.63 5.41
N GLY A 203 11.55 10.60 5.30
CA GLY A 203 11.07 9.86 6.47
C GLY A 203 12.21 9.22 7.26
N TYR A 204 13.14 8.56 6.58
CA TYR A 204 14.36 8.01 7.16
C TYR A 204 15.19 9.09 7.89
N ALA A 205 15.46 10.23 7.24
CA ALA A 205 16.27 11.28 7.82
C ALA A 205 15.66 11.82 9.12
N ALA A 206 14.36 12.07 9.11
CA ALA A 206 13.61 12.49 10.30
C ALA A 206 13.66 11.45 11.44
N LEU A 207 13.54 10.16 11.12
CA LEU A 207 13.66 9.08 12.11
C LEU A 207 15.07 9.02 12.72
N MET A 208 16.13 9.07 11.90
CA MET A 208 17.49 9.01 12.41
C MET A 208 17.81 10.21 13.30
N GLU A 209 17.42 11.41 12.89
CA GLU A 209 17.61 12.63 13.69
C GLU A 209 16.86 12.54 15.03
N ALA A 210 15.61 12.04 15.01
CA ALA A 210 14.84 11.80 16.23
C ALA A 210 15.49 10.74 17.13
N MET A 211 16.17 9.75 16.57
CA MET A 211 16.97 8.74 17.31
C MET A 211 18.34 9.27 17.75
N GLY A 212 18.71 10.52 17.41
CA GLY A 212 20.00 11.11 17.74
C GLY A 212 21.16 10.56 16.91
N ILE A 213 20.88 10.06 15.71
CA ILE A 213 21.84 9.50 14.76
C ILE A 213 21.87 10.38 13.51
N ASP A 214 23.06 10.76 13.06
CA ASP A 214 23.19 11.56 11.83
C ASP A 214 22.78 10.72 10.60
N PRO A 215 21.79 11.15 9.80
CA PRO A 215 21.44 10.46 8.58
C PRO A 215 22.57 10.56 7.54
N VAL A 216 22.70 9.55 6.69
CA VAL A 216 23.60 9.65 5.53
C VAL A 216 23.00 10.68 4.57
N PRO A 217 23.72 11.77 4.22
CA PRO A 217 23.18 12.80 3.34
C PRO A 217 22.77 12.25 1.97
N LEU A 218 21.66 12.72 1.41
CA LEU A 218 21.15 12.30 0.10
C LEU A 218 22.20 12.42 -1.01
N SER A 219 23.05 13.46 -0.93
CA SER A 219 24.14 13.71 -1.87
C SER A 219 25.21 12.62 -1.91
N ASN A 220 25.25 11.73 -0.91
CA ASN A 220 26.17 10.59 -0.88
C ASN A 220 25.61 9.39 -1.66
N TYR A 221 24.33 9.40 -2.01
CA TYR A 221 23.69 8.37 -2.79
C TYR A 221 23.63 8.74 -4.27
N THR A 222 23.63 7.71 -5.12
CA THR A 222 23.40 7.87 -6.56
C THR A 222 21.98 7.40 -6.89
N LYS A 223 21.13 8.32 -7.31
CA LYS A 223 19.79 8.00 -7.80
C LYS A 223 19.88 7.13 -9.07
N THR A 224 19.22 5.98 -9.05
CA THR A 224 19.09 5.08 -10.20
C THR A 224 17.61 4.83 -10.49
N THR A 225 17.12 5.25 -11.65
CA THR A 225 15.76 4.92 -12.10
C THR A 225 15.74 3.50 -12.64
N VAL A 226 14.94 2.63 -12.02
CA VAL A 226 14.87 1.20 -12.34
C VAL A 226 13.60 0.82 -13.10
N SER A 227 12.58 1.68 -13.08
CA SER A 227 11.36 1.55 -13.90
C SER A 227 10.79 2.94 -14.19
N GLU A 228 10.23 3.12 -15.40
CA GLU A 228 9.53 4.35 -15.84
C GLU A 228 8.04 4.08 -16.13
N ASP A 229 7.57 2.89 -15.78
CA ASP A 229 6.29 2.31 -16.21
C ASP A 229 5.51 1.70 -15.04
N PHE A 230 5.56 2.36 -13.87
CA PHE A 230 4.84 1.94 -12.69
C PHE A 230 3.42 2.53 -12.64
N TYR A 231 2.41 1.66 -12.61
CA TYR A 231 1.04 2.03 -12.28
C TYR A 231 0.64 1.32 -11.00
N GLY A 232 0.45 2.07 -9.93
CA GLY A 232 0.16 1.52 -8.62
C GLY A 232 -1.26 1.01 -8.41
N THR A 233 -1.51 0.73 -7.14
CA THR A 233 -2.78 0.27 -6.58
C THR A 233 -3.91 1.29 -6.75
N ILE A 234 -3.64 2.59 -6.54
CA ILE A 234 -4.64 3.66 -6.71
C ILE A 234 -5.11 3.76 -8.16
N TYR A 235 -4.18 3.64 -9.13
CA TYR A 235 -4.55 3.57 -10.55
C TYR A 235 -5.44 2.36 -10.85
N SER A 236 -5.11 1.21 -10.25
CA SER A 236 -5.82 -0.04 -10.46
C SER A 236 -7.27 0.03 -9.96
N SER A 237 -7.53 0.68 -8.83
CA SER A 237 -8.86 0.81 -8.22
C SER A 237 -9.70 1.99 -8.74
N SER A 238 -9.07 3.06 -9.23
CA SER A 238 -9.76 4.31 -9.60
C SER A 238 -10.58 4.27 -10.90
N GLY A 239 -10.34 3.29 -11.76
CA GLY A 239 -10.90 3.25 -13.13
C GLY A 239 -10.30 4.28 -14.10
N VAL A 240 -9.33 5.08 -13.66
CA VAL A 240 -8.66 6.10 -14.47
C VAL A 240 -7.67 5.46 -15.44
N ARG A 241 -7.66 5.87 -16.72
CA ARG A 241 -6.67 5.42 -17.72
C ARG A 241 -6.01 6.55 -18.51
N TRP A 242 -6.04 7.78 -18.00
CA TRP A 242 -5.48 8.97 -18.67
C TRP A 242 -4.26 9.59 -18.00
N VAL A 243 -3.82 9.06 -16.86
CA VAL A 243 -2.61 9.53 -16.17
C VAL A 243 -1.39 8.77 -16.68
N LYS A 244 -0.22 9.39 -16.57
CA LYS A 244 1.07 8.77 -16.92
C LYS A 244 1.52 7.82 -15.81
N PRO A 245 2.37 6.82 -16.13
CA PRO A 245 2.98 6.00 -15.10
C PRO A 245 3.97 6.82 -14.25
N ASP A 246 4.27 6.32 -13.07
CA ASP A 246 5.34 6.78 -12.20
C ASP A 246 6.67 6.07 -12.51
N CYS A 247 7.75 6.65 -12.01
CA CYS A 247 9.08 6.05 -12.03
C CYS A 247 9.42 5.46 -10.66
N ILE A 248 10.08 4.31 -10.63
CA ILE A 248 10.67 3.75 -9.40
C ILE A 248 12.17 4.00 -9.43
N ASP A 249 12.68 4.52 -8.31
CA ASP A 249 14.08 4.86 -8.13
C ASP A 249 14.69 4.07 -6.98
N THR A 250 16.00 3.82 -7.03
CA THR A 250 16.80 3.31 -5.90
C THR A 250 17.97 4.26 -5.63
N TYR A 251 18.48 4.22 -4.39
CA TYR A 251 19.55 5.11 -3.92
C TYR A 251 20.68 4.34 -3.23
N VAL A 252 20.32 3.38 -2.37
CA VAL A 252 21.27 2.63 -1.55
C VAL A 252 21.69 1.35 -2.29
N PRO A 253 23.00 1.05 -2.42
CA PRO A 253 23.47 -0.23 -2.94
C PRO A 253 23.07 -1.40 -2.02
N ASP A 254 22.77 -2.57 -2.61
CA ASP A 254 22.41 -3.80 -1.89
C ASP A 254 23.61 -4.72 -1.58
N THR A 255 24.83 -4.22 -1.78
CA THR A 255 26.04 -5.05 -1.71
C THR A 255 26.31 -5.55 -0.29
N GLY A 256 26.40 -6.88 -0.14
CA GLY A 256 26.68 -7.52 1.15
C GLY A 256 25.49 -7.58 2.10
N ILE A 257 24.28 -7.26 1.62
CA ILE A 257 23.04 -7.33 2.39
C ILE A 257 22.31 -8.63 2.04
N SER A 258 21.82 -9.34 3.05
CA SER A 258 20.96 -10.52 2.88
C SER A 258 19.61 -10.30 3.54
N VAL A 259 18.55 -10.85 2.93
CA VAL A 259 17.19 -10.78 3.47
C VAL A 259 16.63 -12.19 3.61
N VAL A 260 16.06 -12.49 4.78
CA VAL A 260 15.34 -13.75 5.02
C VAL A 260 13.92 -13.44 5.46
N SER A 261 12.94 -14.02 4.78
CA SER A 261 11.54 -13.97 5.19
C SER A 261 11.18 -15.26 5.91
N HIS A 262 10.70 -15.14 7.15
CA HIS A 262 10.10 -16.23 7.92
C HIS A 262 8.59 -16.15 7.75
N THR A 263 8.02 -17.15 7.08
CA THR A 263 6.60 -17.22 6.71
C THR A 263 6.02 -18.61 6.99
N TYR A 264 4.80 -18.88 6.52
CA TYR A 264 4.16 -20.18 6.61
C TYR A 264 3.75 -20.70 5.23
N ASP A 265 3.95 -22.01 4.99
CA ASP A 265 3.45 -22.66 3.77
C ASP A 265 1.91 -22.78 3.78
N SER A 266 1.35 -23.27 2.67
CA SER A 266 -0.10 -23.48 2.54
C SER A 266 -0.71 -24.48 3.54
N LYS A 267 0.13 -25.23 4.27
CA LYS A 267 -0.26 -26.18 5.32
C LYS A 267 -0.03 -25.60 6.72
N GLY A 268 0.45 -24.36 6.83
CA GLY A 268 0.73 -23.68 8.09
C GLY A 268 2.06 -24.07 8.74
N ASN A 269 2.99 -24.71 8.02
CA ASN A 269 4.33 -24.99 8.55
C ASN A 269 5.24 -23.78 8.38
N PRO A 270 6.12 -23.47 9.35
CA PRO A 270 7.08 -22.38 9.19
C PRO A 270 8.06 -22.68 8.05
N VAL A 271 8.34 -21.67 7.24
CA VAL A 271 9.26 -21.71 6.10
C VAL A 271 10.15 -20.48 6.11
N GLU A 272 11.42 -20.67 5.76
CA GLU A 272 12.37 -19.59 5.52
C GLU A 272 12.58 -19.42 4.01
N GLU A 273 12.40 -18.21 3.53
CA GLU A 273 12.57 -17.82 2.13
C GLU A 273 13.72 -16.82 2.03
N GLN A 274 14.73 -17.15 1.22
CA GLN A 274 15.78 -16.20 0.89
C GLN A 274 15.21 -15.13 -0.04
N ARG A 275 15.43 -13.87 0.30
CA ARG A 275 14.98 -12.69 -0.46
C ARG A 275 16.13 -11.74 -0.70
N GLN A 276 15.87 -10.67 -1.43
CA GLN A 276 16.81 -9.60 -1.73
C GLN A 276 16.29 -8.28 -1.16
N LEU A 277 17.21 -7.32 -0.96
CA LEU A 277 16.83 -5.94 -0.65
C LEU A 277 16.00 -5.35 -1.80
N TYR A 278 16.44 -5.59 -3.03
CA TYR A 278 15.72 -5.28 -4.27
C TYR A 278 15.54 -6.55 -5.12
N ASP A 279 14.31 -7.07 -5.21
CA ASP A 279 13.95 -8.15 -6.12
C ASP A 279 13.47 -7.57 -7.45
N TYR A 280 14.42 -7.39 -8.38
CA TYR A 280 14.17 -6.82 -9.70
C TYR A 280 13.19 -7.64 -10.56
N SER A 281 12.84 -8.88 -10.19
CA SER A 281 11.85 -9.66 -10.92
C SER A 281 10.46 -9.01 -10.89
N PHE A 282 10.14 -8.27 -9.81
CA PHE A 282 8.88 -7.54 -9.68
C PHE A 282 8.70 -6.41 -10.70
N LEU A 283 9.79 -5.88 -11.27
CA LEU A 283 9.71 -4.84 -12.30
C LEU A 283 9.08 -5.33 -13.62
N SER A 284 8.99 -6.66 -13.80
CA SER A 284 8.36 -7.29 -14.96
C SER A 284 6.87 -7.61 -14.79
N VAL A 285 6.31 -7.40 -13.59
CA VAL A 285 4.90 -7.65 -13.27
C VAL A 285 4.19 -6.37 -12.84
N LYS A 286 2.89 -6.46 -12.57
CA LYS A 286 2.05 -5.32 -12.20
C LYS A 286 2.44 -4.71 -10.86
N ASP A 287 2.69 -5.54 -9.86
CA ASP A 287 3.07 -5.10 -8.52
C ASP A 287 4.57 -4.80 -8.41
N LYS A 288 5.00 -3.70 -9.04
CA LYS A 288 6.43 -3.32 -9.06
C LYS A 288 6.95 -2.83 -7.72
N TYR A 289 6.09 -2.32 -6.84
CA TYR A 289 6.50 -1.82 -5.52
C TYR A 289 7.08 -2.95 -4.65
N SER A 290 6.56 -4.17 -4.78
CA SER A 290 7.10 -5.37 -4.13
C SER A 290 8.54 -5.72 -4.54
N MET A 291 9.15 -4.99 -5.48
CA MET A 291 10.61 -5.00 -5.69
C MET A 291 11.36 -4.74 -4.38
N PHE A 292 10.87 -3.84 -3.53
CA PHE A 292 11.45 -3.64 -2.20
C PHE A 292 11.11 -4.83 -1.31
N LEU A 293 12.13 -5.56 -0.84
CA LEU A 293 12.02 -6.69 0.11
C LEU A 293 11.15 -7.89 -0.32
N GLY A 294 10.62 -7.92 -1.55
CA GLY A 294 9.79 -9.01 -2.05
C GLY A 294 8.33 -8.96 -1.57
N GLY A 295 7.83 -7.79 -1.18
CA GLY A 295 6.45 -7.59 -0.74
C GLY A 295 6.14 -8.16 0.65
N ASN A 296 4.90 -8.59 0.87
CA ASN A 296 4.41 -8.97 2.20
C ASN A 296 5.18 -10.16 2.81
N GLN A 297 5.49 -10.03 4.10
CA GLN A 297 6.16 -11.05 4.92
C GLN A 297 5.67 -10.96 6.36
N SER A 298 5.63 -12.11 7.05
CA SER A 298 5.24 -12.18 8.47
C SER A 298 6.34 -11.62 9.38
N LEU A 299 7.56 -12.12 9.16
CA LEU A 299 8.79 -11.61 9.75
C LEU A 299 9.87 -11.57 8.67
N GLY A 300 10.41 -10.39 8.39
CA GLY A 300 11.61 -10.22 7.57
C GLY A 300 12.83 -9.91 8.42
N VAL A 301 14.00 -10.46 8.09
CA VAL A 301 15.27 -10.12 8.74
C VAL A 301 16.24 -9.68 7.66
N VAL A 302 16.67 -8.43 7.74
CA VAL A 302 17.70 -7.84 6.86
C VAL A 302 19.01 -7.80 7.64
N THR A 303 20.03 -8.50 7.16
CA THR A 303 21.38 -8.51 7.75
C THR A 303 22.32 -7.69 6.89
N THR A 304 23.10 -6.82 7.54
CA THR A 304 24.02 -5.89 6.88
C THR A 304 25.48 -6.27 7.16
N PRO A 305 26.47 -5.74 6.41
CA PRO A 305 27.88 -5.95 6.72
C PRO A 305 28.36 -5.19 7.96
N ASN A 306 27.52 -4.33 8.57
CA ASN A 306 27.88 -3.47 9.69
C ASN A 306 27.67 -4.19 11.03
N THR A 307 28.39 -5.29 11.25
CA THR A 307 28.14 -6.24 12.37
C THR A 307 28.32 -5.66 13.78
N ASP A 308 28.92 -4.47 13.92
CA ASP A 308 29.15 -3.76 15.17
C ASP A 308 28.03 -2.75 15.53
N LYS A 309 27.03 -2.61 14.67
CA LYS A 309 25.88 -1.70 14.84
C LYS A 309 24.73 -2.34 15.63
N PRO A 310 23.82 -1.54 16.22
CA PRO A 310 22.66 -2.06 16.93
C PRO A 310 21.70 -2.85 16.01
N LYS A 311 20.84 -3.66 16.62
CA LYS A 311 19.73 -4.36 15.96
C LYS A 311 18.43 -3.61 16.18
N LEU A 312 17.72 -3.32 15.09
CA LEU A 312 16.44 -2.63 15.10
C LEU A 312 15.31 -3.61 14.82
N LEU A 313 14.27 -3.59 15.63
CA LEU A 313 12.97 -4.18 15.31
C LEU A 313 12.00 -3.11 14.83
N ILE A 314 11.31 -3.34 13.71
CA ILE A 314 10.25 -2.47 13.20
C ILE A 314 8.93 -3.23 13.17
N ILE A 315 7.94 -2.70 13.89
CA ILE A 315 6.53 -3.08 13.77
C ILE A 315 5.94 -2.19 12.68
N ARG A 316 5.57 -2.79 11.55
CA ARG A 316 5.50 -2.07 10.26
C ARG A 316 4.25 -2.32 9.42
N ASP A 317 4.00 -1.39 8.51
CA ASP A 317 3.27 -1.61 7.27
C ASP A 317 4.20 -1.48 6.03
N SER A 318 3.63 -1.53 4.82
CA SER A 318 4.37 -1.56 3.56
C SER A 318 5.12 -0.27 3.20
N TYR A 319 4.88 0.85 3.89
CA TYR A 319 5.69 2.06 3.70
C TYR A 319 7.15 1.84 4.06
N THR A 320 7.41 0.95 5.01
CA THR A 320 8.78 0.67 5.48
C THR A 320 9.64 -0.01 4.41
N ASP A 321 9.05 -0.67 3.42
CA ASP A 321 9.79 -1.49 2.46
C ASP A 321 10.81 -0.66 1.65
N SER A 322 10.41 0.55 1.21
CA SER A 322 11.29 1.49 0.49
C SER A 322 12.17 2.35 1.42
N LEU A 323 11.93 2.30 2.74
CA LEU A 323 12.71 3.01 3.76
C LEU A 323 13.88 2.16 4.29
N VAL A 324 13.66 0.84 4.43
CA VAL A 324 14.65 -0.11 4.95
C VAL A 324 16.03 -0.01 4.30
N PRO A 325 16.17 0.17 2.96
CA PRO A 325 17.49 0.37 2.35
C PRO A 325 18.32 1.47 3.03
N PHE A 326 17.71 2.60 3.41
CA PHE A 326 18.43 3.71 4.06
C PHE A 326 18.86 3.41 5.50
N LEU A 327 18.11 2.54 6.19
CA LEU A 327 18.45 2.10 7.55
C LEU A 327 19.68 1.18 7.56
N THR A 328 19.99 0.49 6.46
CA THR A 328 21.07 -0.52 6.42
C THR A 328 22.48 0.03 6.74
N ALA A 329 22.68 1.35 6.63
CA ALA A 329 23.92 2.00 7.03
C ALA A 329 24.11 2.11 8.55
N HIS A 330 23.04 1.93 9.33
CA HIS A 330 23.01 2.25 10.77
C HIS A 330 22.76 1.06 11.68
N PHE A 331 22.30 -0.07 11.13
CA PHE A 331 21.93 -1.26 11.88
C PHE A 331 22.63 -2.51 11.35
N SER A 332 22.98 -3.44 12.25
CA SER A 332 23.56 -4.74 11.88
C SER A 332 22.47 -5.69 11.38
N GLU A 333 21.33 -5.69 12.05
CA GLU A 333 20.12 -6.41 11.67
C GLU A 333 18.90 -5.49 11.77
N ILE A 334 17.98 -5.61 10.81
CA ILE A 334 16.68 -4.94 10.80
C ILE A 334 15.61 -6.02 10.70
N HIS A 335 14.83 -6.18 11.76
CA HIS A 335 13.77 -7.17 11.88
C HIS A 335 12.43 -6.48 11.61
N LEU A 336 11.64 -7.01 10.70
CA LEU A 336 10.41 -6.40 10.20
C LEU A 336 9.24 -7.31 10.55
N ILE A 337 8.41 -6.92 11.51
CA ILE A 337 7.22 -7.68 11.90
C ILE A 337 5.99 -6.96 11.38
N ASP A 338 5.17 -7.66 10.59
CA ASP A 338 3.85 -7.20 10.17
C ASP A 338 2.75 -7.90 11.00
N PRO A 339 2.06 -7.18 11.90
CA PRO A 339 1.00 -7.75 12.74
C PRO A 339 -0.18 -8.36 11.98
N ARG A 340 -0.36 -8.03 10.69
CA ARG A 340 -1.41 -8.64 9.84
C ARG A 340 -1.12 -10.11 9.56
N TYR A 341 0.14 -10.49 9.59
CA TYR A 341 0.62 -11.83 9.22
C TYR A 341 1.36 -12.53 10.36
N SER A 342 1.71 -11.83 11.44
CA SER A 342 2.46 -12.37 12.58
C SER A 342 1.67 -12.28 13.88
N LYS A 343 1.76 -13.34 14.70
CA LYS A 343 1.13 -13.43 16.02
C LYS A 343 2.13 -13.79 17.12
N ILE A 344 3.41 -13.61 16.85
CA ILE A 344 4.47 -13.91 17.82
C ILE A 344 4.40 -12.91 18.98
N SER A 345 4.85 -13.32 20.18
CA SER A 345 5.01 -12.36 21.27
C SER A 345 6.23 -11.50 20.98
N ILE A 346 6.01 -10.21 20.75
CA ILE A 346 7.09 -9.29 20.38
C ILE A 346 8.09 -9.07 21.52
N PRO A 347 7.68 -8.90 22.79
CA PRO A 347 8.64 -8.81 23.90
C PRO A 347 9.53 -10.06 24.02
N GLN A 348 8.97 -11.26 23.81
CA GLN A 348 9.77 -12.48 23.80
C GLN A 348 10.73 -12.51 22.60
N TYR A 349 10.25 -12.10 21.42
CA TYR A 349 11.09 -12.02 20.22
C TYR A 349 12.27 -11.06 20.40
N ILE A 350 12.05 -9.89 21.01
CA ILE A 350 13.10 -8.92 21.35
C ILE A 350 14.18 -9.58 22.21
N ALA A 351 13.78 -10.28 23.27
CA ALA A 351 14.71 -10.96 24.17
C ALA A 351 15.45 -12.12 23.50
N ASP A 352 14.77 -12.92 22.66
CA ASP A 352 15.36 -14.09 22.01
C ASP A 352 16.36 -13.74 20.90
N ASN A 353 16.31 -12.53 20.35
CA ASN A 353 17.13 -12.10 19.20
C ASN A 353 18.12 -10.98 19.54
N ASP A 354 18.22 -10.61 20.83
CA ASP A 354 19.08 -9.53 21.32
C ASP A 354 18.83 -8.20 20.57
N ILE A 355 17.55 -7.84 20.40
CA ILE A 355 17.18 -6.57 19.77
C ILE A 355 17.57 -5.41 20.70
N ASP A 356 18.19 -4.35 20.15
CA ASP A 356 18.64 -3.20 20.93
C ASP A 356 17.58 -2.10 21.03
N GLU A 357 16.77 -1.93 19.98
CA GLU A 357 15.73 -0.91 19.92
C GLU A 357 14.56 -1.32 19.02
N ALA A 358 13.38 -0.77 19.31
CA ALA A 358 12.16 -1.04 18.56
C ALA A 358 11.53 0.25 18.00
N LEU A 359 10.93 0.15 16.82
CA LEU A 359 10.23 1.23 16.15
C LEU A 359 8.84 0.75 15.72
N VAL A 360 7.79 1.47 16.11
CA VAL A 360 6.45 1.32 15.55
C VAL A 360 6.29 2.37 14.46
N LEU A 361 6.22 1.93 13.19
CA LEU A 361 6.20 2.81 12.02
C LEU A 361 5.08 2.40 11.07
N TYR A 362 4.08 3.26 10.93
CA TYR A 362 2.91 3.00 10.11
C TYR A 362 2.52 4.24 9.31
N SER A 363 1.93 4.06 8.14
CA SER A 363 1.13 5.13 7.53
C SER A 363 -0.10 5.43 8.40
N VAL A 364 -0.52 6.69 8.44
CA VAL A 364 -1.72 7.11 9.20
C VAL A 364 -2.95 6.28 8.78
N SER A 365 -3.16 6.10 7.46
CA SER A 365 -4.32 5.37 6.92
C SER A 365 -4.37 3.90 7.36
N ASN A 366 -3.21 3.21 7.41
CA ASN A 366 -3.18 1.84 7.90
C ASN A 366 -3.31 1.80 9.42
N PHE A 367 -2.66 2.71 10.16
CA PHE A 367 -2.72 2.71 11.62
C PHE A 367 -4.14 2.85 12.17
N VAL A 368 -4.96 3.75 11.60
CA VAL A 368 -6.32 3.99 12.08
C VAL A 368 -7.31 2.86 11.72
N SER A 369 -6.98 2.03 10.74
CA SER A 369 -7.85 0.95 10.26
C SER A 369 -7.39 -0.46 10.66
N ASP A 370 -6.14 -0.62 11.09
CA ASP A 370 -5.58 -1.93 11.45
C ASP A 370 -6.18 -2.47 12.75
N LYS A 371 -6.78 -3.66 12.66
CA LYS A 371 -7.37 -4.40 13.80
C LYS A 371 -6.41 -5.41 14.41
N ASN A 372 -5.21 -5.55 13.84
CA ASN A 372 -4.21 -6.54 14.22
C ASN A 372 -3.17 -6.00 15.22
N LEU A 373 -3.17 -4.71 15.53
CA LEU A 373 -2.29 -4.15 16.57
C LEU A 373 -2.53 -4.74 17.97
N VAL A 374 -3.63 -5.46 18.19
CA VAL A 374 -3.83 -6.28 19.40
C VAL A 374 -2.73 -7.34 19.61
N TRP A 375 -2.01 -7.74 18.56
CA TRP A 375 -0.95 -8.75 18.67
C TRP A 375 0.36 -8.17 19.21
N ILE A 376 0.61 -6.87 19.02
CA ILE A 376 1.88 -6.25 19.45
C ILE A 376 1.94 -6.05 20.97
N SER A 377 0.79 -5.93 21.62
CA SER A 377 0.70 -5.70 23.06
C SER A 377 0.76 -6.99 23.90
N ARG A 378 0.86 -8.17 23.27
CA ARG A 378 0.72 -9.47 23.96
C ARG A 378 1.99 -9.91 24.67
#